data_AF-A0A6M5YJU9-F1
#
_entry.id   AF-A0A6M5YJU9-F1
#
_cell.length_a   1.000
_cell.length_b   1.000
_cell.length_c   1.000
_cell.angle_alpha   90.00
_cell.angle_beta   90.00
_cell.angle_gamma   90.00
#
_symmetry.space_group_name_H-M   'P 1'
#
loop_
_entity.id
_entity.type
_entity.pdbx_description
1 polymer ?
#
loop_
_entity_poly.entity_id
_entity_poly.type
_entity_poly.pdbx_seq_one_letter_code
_entity_poly.pdbx_strand_id
1 'polypeptide(L)'
;MSADATPSPQPQPAPNAPAPAPTPAPGPTWDPLSPIERRILGVLVEKQKTSKTADSYPLSLNALVTGCNQKSNRDPVLELDEVEVEEAVEALQPRGLVTRITGGRVDRFRHELYAVWTGGGPELAVLAELLLRGPQTKGDLRTRAARMAPIDSLDALEDVLGPLVERRLVVYLTDPDRRGAVVTHGFHTADELVRLTAQHSHAPTPVAELAPVPGRAAAPAGGLEAKLTAAVAEIDALKARVAALETQLADALKRPVPPAGG
;
A
#
# COMPACT_ATOMS: atom_id res chain seq x y z
N MET A 1 11.27 -83.06 -22.68
CA MET A 1 11.75 -82.09 -23.70
C MET A 1 10.50 -81.39 -24.22
N SER A 2 10.02 -80.42 -23.45
CA SER A 2 10.31 -78.98 -23.58
C SER A 2 9.13 -78.35 -24.32
N ALA A 3 8.13 -77.96 -23.54
CA ALA A 3 6.97 -77.22 -24.01
C ALA A 3 7.36 -75.75 -24.20
N ASP A 4 7.01 -75.27 -25.38
CA ASP A 4 7.04 -73.89 -25.85
C ASP A 4 6.18 -73.00 -24.94
N ALA A 5 6.75 -71.90 -24.45
CA ALA A 5 6.06 -70.90 -23.64
C ALA A 5 6.45 -69.50 -24.13
N THR A 6 5.56 -68.92 -24.93
CA THR A 6 5.61 -67.51 -25.36
C THR A 6 5.52 -66.57 -24.15
N PRO A 7 6.34 -65.50 -24.06
CA PRO A 7 6.20 -64.54 -22.97
C PRO A 7 5.06 -63.54 -23.24
N SER A 8 4.25 -63.30 -22.21
CA SER A 8 3.20 -62.28 -22.19
C SER A 8 3.77 -60.86 -22.33
N PRO A 9 3.05 -59.91 -22.96
CA PRO A 9 3.52 -58.53 -23.09
C PRO A 9 3.34 -57.77 -21.77
N GLN A 10 4.40 -57.11 -21.29
CA GLN A 10 4.31 -56.17 -20.18
C GLN A 10 3.51 -54.92 -20.60
N PRO A 11 2.64 -54.37 -19.73
CA PRO A 11 1.95 -53.11 -20.00
C PRO A 11 2.96 -51.95 -19.95
N GLN A 12 3.01 -51.17 -21.03
CA GLN A 12 3.79 -49.92 -21.08
C GLN A 12 3.18 -48.88 -20.11
N PRO A 13 4.01 -48.06 -19.42
CA PRO A 13 3.51 -46.99 -18.57
C PRO A 13 2.90 -45.88 -19.43
N ALA A 14 1.69 -45.45 -19.09
CA ALA A 14 0.98 -44.37 -19.77
C ALA A 14 1.79 -43.05 -19.69
N PRO A 15 1.81 -42.23 -20.75
CA PRO A 15 2.51 -40.96 -20.73
C PRO A 15 1.68 -39.89 -20.01
N ASN A 16 2.34 -39.17 -19.11
CA ASN A 16 2.03 -37.80 -18.68
C ASN A 16 0.68 -37.57 -17.99
N ALA A 17 0.60 -37.89 -16.70
CA ALA A 17 -0.33 -37.20 -15.80
C ALA A 17 0.24 -35.80 -15.50
N PRO A 18 -0.55 -34.71 -15.65
CA PRO A 18 -0.09 -33.38 -15.27
C PRO A 18 0.23 -33.36 -13.77
N ALA A 19 1.43 -32.89 -13.42
CA ALA A 19 1.81 -32.68 -12.04
C ALA A 19 0.74 -31.84 -11.32
N PRO A 20 0.36 -32.17 -10.07
CA PRO A 20 -0.58 -31.36 -9.32
C PRO A 20 -0.04 -29.94 -9.23
N ALA A 21 -0.86 -28.96 -9.62
CA ALA A 21 -0.52 -27.55 -9.53
C ALA A 21 -0.05 -27.23 -8.10
N PRO A 22 1.01 -26.43 -7.92
CA PRO A 22 1.48 -26.08 -6.59
C PRO A 22 0.33 -25.42 -5.83
N THR A 23 -0.02 -25.98 -4.67
CA THR A 23 -0.96 -25.37 -3.72
C THR A 23 -0.50 -23.93 -3.48
N PRO A 24 -1.36 -22.91 -3.68
CA PRO A 24 -0.96 -21.54 -3.42
C PRO A 24 -0.53 -21.43 -1.96
N ALA A 25 0.68 -20.90 -1.74
CA ALA A 25 1.20 -20.70 -0.40
C ALA A 25 0.17 -19.91 0.43
N PRO A 26 0.01 -20.23 1.73
CA PRO A 26 -0.97 -19.55 2.57
C PRO A 26 -0.79 -18.03 2.47
N GLY A 27 -1.92 -17.32 2.40
CA GLY A 27 -1.98 -15.86 2.35
C GLY A 27 -1.43 -15.22 3.63
N PRO A 28 -1.29 -13.88 3.64
CA PRO A 28 -0.94 -13.17 4.87
C PRO A 28 -1.94 -13.47 6.00
N THR A 29 -1.48 -13.44 7.24
CA THR A 29 -2.31 -13.68 8.44
C THR A 29 -3.07 -12.43 8.89
N TRP A 30 -3.07 -11.37 8.08
CA TRP A 30 -3.66 -10.07 8.36
C TRP A 30 -4.55 -9.65 7.20
N ASP A 31 -5.57 -8.84 7.49
CA ASP A 31 -6.45 -8.26 6.48
C ASP A 31 -5.89 -6.93 5.97
N PRO A 32 -6.11 -6.58 4.67
CA PRO A 32 -5.78 -5.27 4.15
C PRO A 32 -6.32 -4.13 5.02
N LEU A 33 -5.62 -2.99 5.00
CA LEU A 33 -6.02 -1.79 5.73
C LEU A 33 -6.51 -0.73 4.75
N SER A 34 -7.49 0.08 5.13
CA SER A 34 -7.87 1.27 4.37
C SER A 34 -6.77 2.35 4.44
N PRO A 35 -6.73 3.33 3.51
CA PRO A 35 -5.78 4.43 3.58
C PRO A 35 -5.82 5.22 4.91
N ILE A 36 -7.01 5.42 5.47
CA ILE A 36 -7.20 6.14 6.74
C ILE A 36 -6.70 5.29 7.91
N GLU A 37 -7.00 3.98 7.93
CA GLU A 37 -6.48 3.05 8.94
C GLU A 37 -4.94 3.02 8.94
N ARG A 38 -4.32 2.93 7.75
CA ARG A 38 -2.85 2.99 7.59
C ARG A 38 -2.29 4.27 8.18
N ARG A 39 -2.91 5.42 7.88
CA ARG A 39 -2.52 6.74 8.40
C ARG A 39 -2.59 6.77 9.93
N ILE A 40 -3.70 6.36 10.52
CA ILE A 40 -3.93 6.37 11.97
C ILE A 40 -2.89 5.52 12.70
N LEU A 41 -2.65 4.30 12.23
CA LEU A 41 -1.67 3.40 12.83
C LEU A 41 -0.24 3.96 12.73
N GLY A 42 0.12 4.52 11.57
CA GLY A 42 1.40 5.21 11.39
C GLY A 42 1.58 6.39 12.35
N VAL A 43 0.54 7.21 12.54
CA VAL A 43 0.56 8.36 13.46
C VAL A 43 0.71 7.92 14.91
N LEU A 44 -0.04 6.90 15.35
CA LEU A 44 0.05 6.39 16.72
C LEU A 44 1.47 5.90 17.03
N VAL A 45 2.07 5.14 16.12
CA VAL A 45 3.46 4.67 16.28
C VAL A 45 4.45 5.84 16.28
N GLU A 46 4.34 6.75 15.30
CA GLU A 46 5.22 7.91 15.19
C GLU A 46 5.20 8.73 16.49
N LYS A 47 4.01 9.04 17.02
CA LYS A 47 3.88 9.83 18.25
C LYS A 47 4.36 9.08 19.48
N GLN A 48 4.10 7.78 19.60
CA GLN A 48 4.64 6.99 20.71
C GLN A 48 6.17 7.00 20.71
N LYS A 49 6.81 6.85 19.54
CA LYS A 49 8.27 6.74 19.44
C LYS A 49 9.01 8.07 19.50
N THR A 50 8.41 9.14 18.97
CA THR A 50 9.09 10.45 18.86
C THR A 50 8.78 11.39 20.01
N SER A 51 7.71 11.15 20.76
CA SER A 51 7.37 12.05 21.84
C SER A 51 8.21 11.80 23.07
N LYS A 52 8.98 12.82 23.46
CA LYS A 52 9.88 12.80 24.62
C LYS A 52 9.15 12.98 25.96
N THR A 53 7.86 13.31 25.94
CA THR A 53 7.05 13.53 27.15
C THR A 53 5.89 12.53 27.19
N ALA A 54 5.83 11.73 28.26
CA ALA A 54 4.81 10.70 28.49
C ALA A 54 3.36 11.24 28.43
N ASP A 55 3.16 12.55 28.61
CA ASP A 55 1.84 13.18 28.63
C ASP A 55 1.13 13.22 27.26
N SER A 56 1.85 12.96 26.18
CA SER A 56 1.34 13.12 24.82
C SER A 56 0.95 11.82 24.13
N TYR A 57 1.20 10.67 24.77
CA TYR A 57 0.71 9.37 24.29
C TYR A 57 0.23 8.55 25.50
N PRO A 58 -0.99 7.97 25.47
CA PRO A 58 -1.90 7.78 24.34
C PRO A 58 -2.54 9.09 23.81
N LEU A 59 -2.91 9.12 22.52
CA LEU A 59 -3.41 10.34 21.85
C LEU A 59 -4.90 10.54 22.10
N SER A 60 -5.36 11.77 22.30
CA SER A 60 -6.80 12.08 22.14
C SER A 60 -7.22 12.05 20.67
N LEU A 61 -8.53 12.01 20.40
CA LEU A 61 -9.07 12.04 19.03
C LEU A 61 -8.56 13.27 18.25
N ASN A 62 -8.63 14.46 18.84
CA ASN A 62 -8.14 15.69 18.21
C ASN A 62 -6.62 15.65 17.93
N ALA A 63 -5.82 15.09 18.83
CA ALA A 63 -4.38 14.91 18.59
C ALA A 63 -4.11 13.92 17.45
N LEU A 64 -4.94 12.88 17.32
CA LEU A 64 -4.86 11.92 16.24
C LEU A 64 -5.24 12.56 14.89
N VAL A 65 -6.35 13.32 14.82
CA VAL A 65 -6.75 14.10 13.63
C VAL A 65 -5.63 15.05 13.20
N THR A 66 -5.11 15.82 14.14
CA THR A 66 -3.98 16.74 13.90
C THR A 66 -2.75 15.99 13.35
N GLY A 67 -2.45 14.81 13.91
CA GLY A 67 -1.36 13.95 13.46
C GLY A 67 -1.57 13.38 12.05
N CYS A 68 -2.80 13.03 11.70
CA CYS A 68 -3.17 12.51 10.38
C CYS A 68 -3.01 13.56 9.28
N ASN A 69 -3.32 14.81 9.59
CA ASN A 69 -3.36 15.94 8.65
C ASN A 69 -2.06 16.77 8.62
N GLN A 70 -0.95 16.26 9.19
CA GLN A 70 0.33 16.97 9.14
C GLN A 70 0.81 17.14 7.69
N LYS A 71 1.29 18.34 7.34
CA LYS A 71 1.84 18.62 6.00
C LYS A 71 3.21 18.00 5.75
N SER A 72 3.94 17.73 6.82
CA SER A 72 5.24 17.07 6.78
C SER A 72 5.10 15.62 7.17
N ASN A 73 5.99 14.81 6.62
CA ASN A 73 6.06 13.38 6.93
C ASN A 73 4.80 12.58 6.61
N ARG A 74 3.98 13.06 5.67
CA ARG A 74 2.80 12.38 5.14
C ARG A 74 2.87 12.38 3.63
N ASP A 75 2.54 11.24 3.03
CA ASP A 75 2.31 11.12 1.60
C ASP A 75 1.22 10.07 1.36
N PRO A 76 0.03 10.46 0.85
CA PRO A 76 -0.38 11.81 0.50
C PRO A 76 -0.69 12.69 1.73
N VAL A 77 -0.68 14.01 1.57
CA VAL A 77 -1.25 14.91 2.60
C VAL A 77 -2.78 14.74 2.58
N LEU A 78 -3.38 14.58 3.75
CA LEU A 78 -4.83 14.39 3.93
C LEU A 78 -5.42 15.56 4.73
N GLU A 79 -6.74 15.72 4.59
CA GLU A 79 -7.56 16.65 5.37
C GLU A 79 -8.76 15.89 5.91
N LEU A 80 -8.51 15.02 6.91
CA LEU A 80 -9.53 14.21 7.55
C LEU A 80 -10.28 15.00 8.61
N ASP A 81 -11.59 14.77 8.74
CA ASP A 81 -12.38 15.27 9.85
C ASP A 81 -12.38 14.32 11.06
N GLU A 82 -13.03 14.74 12.14
CA GLU A 82 -13.09 13.97 13.40
C GLU A 82 -13.93 12.69 13.24
N VAL A 83 -14.96 12.70 12.39
CA VAL A 83 -15.86 11.56 12.16
C VAL A 83 -15.11 10.47 11.40
N GLU A 84 -14.42 10.81 10.31
CA GLU A 84 -13.63 9.87 9.52
C GLU A 84 -12.56 9.18 10.35
N VAL A 85 -11.91 9.91 11.26
CA VAL A 85 -10.88 9.35 12.15
C VAL A 85 -11.51 8.45 13.22
N GLU A 86 -12.62 8.86 13.83
CA GLU A 86 -13.31 8.07 14.85
C GLU A 86 -13.84 6.75 14.27
N GLU A 87 -14.50 6.78 13.10
CA GLU A 87 -15.00 5.58 12.42
C GLU A 87 -13.87 4.59 12.10
N ALA A 88 -12.74 5.09 11.61
CA ALA A 88 -11.58 4.25 11.31
C ALA A 88 -10.95 3.66 12.58
N VAL A 89 -10.92 4.40 13.69
CA VAL A 89 -10.47 3.84 14.97
C VAL A 89 -11.43 2.76 15.48
N GLU A 90 -12.73 2.95 15.35
CA GLU A 90 -13.74 1.94 15.71
C GLU A 90 -13.60 0.66 14.89
N ALA A 91 -13.26 0.76 13.61
CA ALA A 91 -12.94 -0.40 12.77
C ALA A 91 -11.65 -1.15 13.19
N LEU A 92 -10.67 -0.43 13.76
CA LEU A 92 -9.38 -1.00 14.19
C LEU A 92 -9.44 -1.71 15.55
N GLN A 93 -10.40 -1.34 16.42
CA GLN A 93 -10.58 -1.92 17.75
C GLN A 93 -10.92 -3.43 17.75
N PRO A 94 -11.93 -3.93 17.02
CA PRO A 94 -12.25 -5.37 17.01
C PRO A 94 -11.14 -6.22 16.39
N ARG A 95 -10.25 -5.61 15.59
CA ARG A 95 -9.05 -6.25 15.03
C ARG A 95 -7.87 -6.28 16.01
N GLY A 96 -8.03 -5.68 17.19
CA GLY A 96 -6.99 -5.61 18.22
C GLY A 96 -5.79 -4.76 17.83
N LEU A 97 -5.93 -3.83 16.88
CA LEU A 97 -4.83 -2.98 16.41
C LEU A 97 -4.72 -1.67 17.19
N VAL A 98 -5.84 -1.18 17.70
CA VAL A 98 -5.96 0.03 18.52
C VAL A 98 -6.82 -0.25 19.75
N THR A 99 -6.43 0.32 20.89
CA THR A 99 -7.20 0.30 22.13
C THR A 99 -7.67 1.71 22.47
N ARG A 100 -8.98 1.89 22.68
CA ARG A 100 -9.58 3.10 23.28
C ARG A 100 -9.53 2.96 24.81
N ILE A 101 -8.93 3.94 25.46
CA ILE A 101 -8.80 4.07 26.92
C ILE A 101 -9.83 5.09 27.37
N THR A 102 -10.83 4.61 28.10
CA THR A 102 -11.95 5.39 28.63
C THR A 102 -11.81 5.62 30.14
N GLY A 103 -12.67 6.44 30.73
CA GLY A 103 -12.70 6.69 32.19
C GLY A 103 -11.86 7.88 32.68
N GLY A 104 -11.23 8.61 31.76
CA GLY A 104 -10.62 9.92 32.00
C GLY A 104 -11.52 11.08 31.58
N ARG A 105 -10.98 12.30 31.56
CA ARG A 105 -11.69 13.49 31.04
C ARG A 105 -11.94 13.42 29.52
N VAL A 106 -11.08 12.73 28.80
CA VAL A 106 -11.10 12.60 27.34
C VAL A 106 -10.63 11.19 27.00
N ASP A 107 -11.30 10.55 26.05
CA ASP A 107 -10.88 9.26 25.52
C ASP A 107 -9.53 9.35 24.83
N ARG A 108 -8.72 8.32 24.99
CA ARG A 108 -7.38 8.26 24.40
C ARG A 108 -7.13 6.94 23.69
N PHE A 109 -6.25 6.98 22.70
CA PHE A 109 -6.00 5.89 21.79
C PHE A 109 -4.54 5.49 21.80
N ARG A 110 -4.29 4.18 21.86
CA ARG A 110 -2.97 3.59 21.70
C ARG A 110 -3.01 2.45 20.70
N HIS A 111 -1.91 2.22 20.00
CA HIS A 111 -1.73 1.06 19.15
C HIS A 111 -1.30 -0.17 19.97
N GLU A 112 -1.60 -1.38 19.47
CA GLU A 112 -1.19 -2.68 20.06
C GLU A 112 -0.19 -3.45 19.18
N LEU A 113 0.37 -2.77 18.17
CA LEU A 113 1.14 -3.38 17.09
C LEU A 113 2.42 -4.13 17.51
N TYR A 114 2.97 -3.90 18.71
CA TYR A 114 4.06 -4.75 19.20
C TYR A 114 3.60 -6.19 19.48
N ALA A 115 2.39 -6.37 19.99
CA ALA A 115 1.85 -7.71 20.20
C ALA A 115 1.45 -8.36 18.87
N VAL A 116 0.91 -7.56 17.93
CA VAL A 116 0.29 -8.09 16.71
C VAL A 116 1.29 -8.25 15.55
N TRP A 117 2.16 -7.27 15.32
CA TRP A 117 2.99 -7.18 14.11
C TRP A 117 4.48 -7.32 14.35
N THR A 118 5.04 -6.87 15.47
CA THR A 118 6.51 -6.76 15.61
C THR A 118 6.97 -7.01 17.03
N GLY A 119 7.99 -7.86 17.25
CA GLY A 119 8.54 -8.05 18.59
C GLY A 119 9.42 -6.88 19.06
N GLY A 120 9.82 -5.97 18.16
CA GLY A 120 10.90 -5.01 18.40
C GLY A 120 10.65 -3.58 17.93
N GLY A 121 11.51 -2.69 18.40
CA GLY A 121 11.44 -1.24 18.14
C GLY A 121 11.70 -0.81 16.69
N PRO A 122 12.82 -1.21 16.05
CA PRO A 122 13.19 -0.76 14.70
C PRO A 122 12.22 -1.23 13.61
N GLU A 123 11.73 -2.47 13.69
CA GLU A 123 10.73 -3.03 12.78
C GLU A 123 9.49 -2.14 12.69
N LEU A 124 8.96 -1.75 13.85
CA LEU A 124 7.75 -0.93 13.90
C LEU A 124 7.99 0.51 13.40
N ALA A 125 9.21 1.03 13.54
CA ALA A 125 9.57 2.31 12.95
C ALA A 125 9.59 2.26 11.42
N VAL A 126 10.13 1.19 10.84
CA VAL A 126 10.12 0.95 9.38
C VAL A 126 8.68 0.83 8.87
N LEU A 127 7.85 0.03 9.54
CA LEU A 127 6.44 -0.10 9.17
C LEU A 127 5.69 1.23 9.25
N ALA A 128 5.86 2.00 10.32
CA ALA A 128 5.19 3.29 10.45
C ALA A 128 5.60 4.28 9.37
N GLU A 129 6.89 4.33 9.01
CA GLU A 129 7.35 5.20 7.92
C GLU A 129 6.72 4.81 6.58
N LEU A 130 6.59 3.50 6.29
CA LEU A 130 5.91 3.02 5.09
C LEU A 130 4.39 3.27 5.12
N LEU A 131 3.74 3.17 6.28
CA LEU A 131 2.31 3.48 6.42
C LEU A 131 2.01 4.98 6.23
N LEU A 132 2.94 5.85 6.62
CA LEU A 132 2.78 7.30 6.54
C LEU A 132 3.07 7.87 5.15
N ARG A 133 3.96 7.24 4.38
CA ARG A 133 4.41 7.76 3.08
C ARG A 133 4.41 6.77 1.91
N GLY A 134 3.90 5.57 2.12
CA GLY A 134 3.84 4.54 1.08
C GLY A 134 5.22 4.04 0.63
N PRO A 135 5.33 3.59 -0.65
CA PRO A 135 6.54 2.98 -1.19
C PRO A 135 7.76 3.90 -1.19
N GLN A 136 8.91 3.39 -0.76
CA GLN A 136 10.14 4.16 -0.63
C GLN A 136 11.37 3.34 -1.02
N THR A 137 12.42 4.01 -1.47
CA THR A 137 13.72 3.33 -1.65
C THR A 137 14.30 2.93 -0.29
N LYS A 138 15.11 1.86 -0.24
CA LYS A 138 15.82 1.48 1.00
C LYS A 138 16.62 2.62 1.63
N GLY A 139 17.27 3.46 0.80
CA GLY A 139 18.07 4.60 1.26
C GLY A 139 17.23 5.68 1.96
N ASP A 140 16.09 6.03 1.37
CA ASP A 140 15.16 6.98 1.96
C ASP A 140 14.52 6.42 3.23
N LEU A 141 14.08 5.16 3.16
CA LEU A 141 13.43 4.44 4.26
C LEU A 141 14.33 4.40 5.49
N ARG A 142 15.60 4.01 5.33
CA ARG A 142 16.60 4.00 6.42
C ARG A 142 16.67 5.36 7.10
N THR A 143 16.84 6.41 6.31
CA THR A 143 17.08 7.78 6.81
C THR A 143 15.86 8.37 7.50
N ARG A 144 14.65 8.07 7.00
CA ARG A 144 13.41 8.60 7.56
C ARG A 144 12.95 7.82 8.79
N ALA A 145 13.00 6.49 8.75
CA ALA A 145 12.68 5.63 9.89
C ALA A 145 13.64 5.84 11.07
N ALA A 146 14.91 6.22 10.81
CA ALA A 146 15.91 6.56 11.83
C ALA A 146 15.45 7.63 12.84
N ARG A 147 14.46 8.46 12.49
CA ARG A 147 13.87 9.47 13.40
C ARG A 147 13.07 8.85 14.56
N MET A 148 12.55 7.64 14.35
CA MET A 148 11.72 6.89 15.31
C MET A 148 12.53 5.82 16.05
N ALA A 149 13.48 5.17 15.38
CA ALA A 149 14.38 4.20 15.97
C ALA A 149 15.71 4.20 15.19
N PRO A 150 16.89 4.22 15.84
CA PRO A 150 18.18 4.24 15.13
C PRO A 150 18.36 3.08 14.14
N ILE A 151 18.87 3.38 12.95
CA ILE A 151 19.24 2.39 11.91
C ILE A 151 20.58 2.83 11.28
N ASP A 152 21.66 2.20 11.71
CA ASP A 152 23.02 2.71 11.50
C ASP A 152 23.51 2.56 10.05
N SER A 153 23.10 1.52 9.36
CA SER A 153 23.54 1.21 7.99
C SER A 153 22.40 0.66 7.12
N LEU A 154 22.67 0.48 5.82
CA LEU A 154 21.74 -0.25 4.94
C LEU A 154 21.68 -1.74 5.30
N ASP A 155 22.79 -2.35 5.70
CA ASP A 155 22.81 -3.75 6.14
C ASP A 155 21.92 -3.93 7.39
N ALA A 156 22.01 -3.00 8.36
CA ALA A 156 21.14 -3.01 9.53
C ALA A 156 19.65 -2.80 9.16
N LEU A 157 19.35 -2.08 8.07
CA LEU A 157 17.98 -2.00 7.55
C LEU A 157 17.53 -3.34 6.97
N GLU A 158 18.39 -4.05 6.23
CA GLU A 158 18.05 -5.37 5.67
C GLU A 158 17.75 -6.39 6.78
N ASP A 159 18.56 -6.39 7.85
CA ASP A 159 18.31 -7.25 9.02
C ASP A 159 16.94 -6.97 9.65
N VAL A 160 16.50 -5.71 9.64
CA VAL A 160 15.16 -5.31 10.12
C VAL A 160 14.06 -5.67 9.12
N LEU A 161 14.34 -5.59 7.81
CA LEU A 161 13.37 -5.91 6.75
C LEU A 161 13.13 -7.41 6.62
N GLY A 162 14.13 -8.26 6.87
CA GLY A 162 14.03 -9.72 6.74
C GLY A 162 12.81 -10.32 7.46
N PRO A 163 12.67 -10.16 8.79
CA PRO A 163 11.53 -10.67 9.54
C PRO A 163 10.19 -10.08 9.09
N LEU A 164 10.18 -8.79 8.68
CA LEU A 164 8.97 -8.14 8.18
C LEU A 164 8.51 -8.71 6.83
N VAL A 165 9.45 -9.06 5.96
CA VAL A 165 9.20 -9.66 4.65
C VAL A 165 8.75 -11.11 4.78
N GLU A 166 9.39 -11.89 5.66
CA GLU A 166 8.97 -13.27 5.97
C GLU A 166 7.52 -13.32 6.45
N ARG A 167 7.13 -12.35 7.29
CA ARG A 167 5.75 -12.20 7.79
C ARG A 167 4.83 -11.45 6.83
N ARG A 168 5.33 -11.05 5.67
CA ARG A 168 4.62 -10.27 4.63
C ARG A 168 4.07 -8.94 5.11
N LEU A 169 4.60 -8.39 6.21
CA LEU A 169 4.26 -7.04 6.69
C LEU A 169 4.92 -5.97 5.83
N VAL A 170 5.96 -6.35 5.09
CA VAL A 170 6.66 -5.54 4.10
C VAL A 170 6.84 -6.33 2.81
N VAL A 171 6.79 -5.65 1.67
CA VAL A 171 6.91 -6.23 0.34
C VAL A 171 7.85 -5.37 -0.52
N TYR A 172 8.78 -6.02 -1.21
CA TYR A 172 9.58 -5.38 -2.24
C TYR A 172 8.77 -5.21 -3.53
N LEU A 173 8.75 -4.00 -4.08
CA LEU A 173 8.12 -3.70 -5.37
C LEU A 173 9.07 -3.86 -6.56
N THR A 174 10.37 -3.94 -6.28
CA THR A 174 11.44 -4.20 -7.26
C THR A 174 12.36 -5.28 -6.71
N ASP A 175 13.26 -5.79 -7.54
CA ASP A 175 14.32 -6.72 -7.10
C ASP A 175 15.03 -6.20 -5.80
N PRO A 176 15.08 -6.99 -4.71
CA PRO A 176 15.73 -6.60 -3.45
C PRO A 176 17.22 -6.26 -3.59
N ASP A 177 17.92 -6.93 -4.51
CA ASP A 177 19.37 -6.77 -4.73
C ASP A 177 19.68 -5.57 -5.64
N ARG A 178 18.66 -4.97 -6.26
CA ARG A 178 18.81 -3.78 -7.09
C ARG A 178 19.24 -2.58 -6.23
N ARG A 179 20.22 -1.81 -6.72
CA ARG A 179 20.52 -0.49 -6.18
C ARG A 179 19.28 0.42 -6.27
N GLY A 180 18.82 0.92 -5.13
CA GLY A 180 17.60 1.71 -5.05
C GLY A 180 16.32 0.87 -5.03
N ALA A 181 16.39 -0.38 -4.56
CA ALA A 181 15.21 -1.22 -4.38
C ALA A 181 14.10 -0.48 -3.62
N VAL A 182 12.87 -0.62 -4.11
CA VAL A 182 11.68 0.03 -3.57
C VAL A 182 10.88 -0.96 -2.74
N VAL A 183 10.46 -0.51 -1.57
CA VAL A 183 9.79 -1.32 -0.55
C VAL A 183 8.49 -0.62 -0.14
N THR A 184 7.43 -1.38 0.11
CA THR A 184 6.16 -0.89 0.65
C THR A 184 5.64 -1.78 1.78
N HIS A 185 4.63 -1.34 2.51
CA HIS A 185 3.99 -2.17 3.55
C HIS A 185 3.12 -3.27 2.91
N GLY A 186 2.86 -4.34 3.66
CA GLY A 186 2.06 -5.48 3.20
C GLY A 186 0.58 -5.17 3.03
N PHE A 187 0.02 -4.29 3.88
CA PHE A 187 -1.43 -4.07 4.08
C PHE A 187 -2.25 -3.49 2.90
N HIS A 188 -1.72 -3.56 1.70
CA HIS A 188 -2.42 -3.28 0.45
C HIS A 188 -3.35 -4.44 0.08
N THR A 189 -4.40 -4.12 -0.66
CA THR A 189 -5.17 -5.12 -1.42
C THR A 189 -4.30 -5.71 -2.54
N ALA A 190 -4.68 -6.89 -3.04
CA ALA A 190 -3.98 -7.54 -4.14
C ALA A 190 -3.87 -6.63 -5.38
N ASP A 191 -4.96 -5.92 -5.72
CA ASP A 191 -4.99 -5.02 -6.88
C ASP A 191 -4.11 -3.78 -6.68
N GLU A 192 -4.03 -3.23 -5.45
CA GLU A 192 -3.10 -2.15 -5.12
C GLU A 192 -1.65 -2.61 -5.30
N LEU A 193 -1.28 -3.80 -4.82
CA LEU A 193 0.06 -4.34 -5.00
C LEU A 193 0.43 -4.51 -6.48
N VAL A 194 -0.47 -5.06 -7.30
CA VAL A 194 -0.24 -5.22 -8.75
C VAL A 194 0.04 -3.87 -9.40
N ARG A 195 -0.76 -2.84 -9.07
CA ARG A 195 -0.57 -1.48 -9.59
C ARG A 195 0.75 -0.87 -9.13
N LEU A 196 1.08 -0.99 -7.85
CA LEU A 196 2.31 -0.46 -7.28
C LEU A 196 3.56 -1.12 -7.87
N THR A 197 3.55 -2.45 -8.01
CA THR A 197 4.65 -3.20 -8.65
C THR A 197 4.84 -2.75 -10.10
N ALA A 198 3.76 -2.61 -10.88
CA ALA A 198 3.85 -2.14 -12.26
C ALA A 198 4.46 -0.73 -12.37
N GLN A 199 4.07 0.19 -11.47
CA GLN A 199 4.59 1.56 -11.44
C GLN A 199 6.10 1.61 -11.17
N HIS A 200 6.60 0.76 -10.28
CA HIS A 200 8.01 0.79 -9.86
C HIS A 200 8.93 -0.13 -10.67
N SER A 201 8.35 -1.13 -11.35
CA SER A 201 9.08 -2.02 -12.26
C SER A 201 9.58 -1.29 -13.52
N HIS A 202 8.98 -0.15 -13.88
CA HIS A 202 9.32 0.61 -15.09
C HIS A 202 10.04 1.94 -14.79
N ALA A 203 10.42 2.20 -13.54
CA ALA A 203 11.20 3.38 -13.20
C ALA A 203 12.59 3.30 -13.88
N PRO A 204 12.96 4.27 -14.75
CA PRO A 204 14.28 4.30 -15.34
C PRO A 204 15.30 4.44 -14.20
N THR A 205 16.23 3.50 -14.13
CA THR A 205 17.37 3.56 -13.21
C THR A 205 18.01 4.94 -13.33
N PRO A 206 18.20 5.71 -12.25
CA PRO A 206 18.97 6.95 -12.34
C PRO A 206 20.39 6.53 -12.74
N VAL A 207 20.75 6.86 -13.97
CA VAL A 207 22.05 6.54 -14.55
C VAL A 207 23.09 7.33 -13.76
N ALA A 208 23.95 6.62 -13.04
CA ALA A 208 25.17 7.20 -12.51
C ALA A 208 26.01 7.71 -13.71
N GLU A 209 26.48 8.94 -13.56
CA GLU A 209 27.41 9.68 -14.41
C GLU A 209 28.16 8.85 -15.46
N LEU A 210 27.71 8.95 -16.73
CA LEU A 210 28.42 8.40 -17.88
C LEU A 210 29.09 9.55 -18.64
N ALA A 211 30.39 9.38 -18.87
CA ALA A 211 31.18 10.13 -19.84
C ALA A 211 30.46 10.27 -21.19
N PRO A 212 30.72 11.35 -21.96
CA PRO A 212 29.90 11.68 -23.12
C PRO A 212 30.16 10.68 -24.25
N VAL A 213 29.12 9.95 -24.64
CA VAL A 213 29.06 9.20 -25.90
C VAL A 213 28.29 10.06 -26.90
N PRO A 214 28.85 10.41 -28.07
CA PRO A 214 28.16 11.25 -29.02
C PRO A 214 27.11 10.44 -29.79
N GLY A 215 25.91 11.00 -29.91
CA GLY A 215 24.95 10.59 -30.93
C GLY A 215 23.89 9.58 -30.51
N ARG A 216 22.92 10.03 -29.70
CA ARG A 216 21.54 9.52 -29.80
C ARG A 216 20.60 10.71 -29.74
N ALA A 217 19.92 10.98 -30.86
CA ALA A 217 18.95 12.05 -30.98
C ALA A 217 17.88 11.92 -29.90
N ALA A 218 17.62 13.03 -29.19
CA ALA A 218 16.58 13.15 -28.21
C ALA A 218 15.22 12.79 -28.83
N ALA A 219 14.49 11.85 -28.22
CA ALA A 219 13.09 11.65 -28.53
C ALA A 219 12.32 12.91 -28.09
N PRO A 220 11.41 13.46 -28.91
CA PRO A 220 10.83 14.77 -28.65
C PRO A 220 9.84 14.73 -27.49
N ALA A 221 9.96 15.70 -26.57
CA ALA A 221 9.01 15.99 -25.50
C ALA A 221 7.56 16.22 -26.01
N GLY A 222 7.39 16.48 -27.32
CA GLY A 222 6.08 16.67 -27.96
C GLY A 222 5.14 15.47 -27.88
N GLY A 223 5.64 14.24 -27.65
CA GLY A 223 4.78 13.06 -27.50
C GLY A 223 4.00 13.04 -26.18
N LEU A 224 4.55 13.63 -25.11
CA LEU A 224 3.89 13.72 -23.81
C LEU A 224 2.94 14.92 -23.77
N GLU A 225 3.37 16.05 -24.34
CA GLU A 225 2.54 17.25 -24.50
C GLU A 225 1.30 16.97 -25.37
N ALA A 226 1.46 16.25 -26.49
CA ALA A 226 0.34 15.85 -27.33
C ALA A 226 -0.66 14.92 -26.60
N LYS A 227 -0.16 13.99 -25.77
CA LYS A 227 -1.01 13.12 -24.94
C LYS A 227 -1.74 13.91 -23.85
N LEU A 228 -1.09 14.89 -23.24
CA LEU A 228 -1.70 15.77 -22.24
C LEU A 228 -2.79 16.66 -22.86
N THR A 229 -2.53 17.26 -24.02
CA THR A 229 -3.52 18.04 -24.76
C THR A 229 -4.73 17.20 -25.17
N ALA A 230 -4.50 15.96 -25.64
CA ALA A 230 -5.58 15.04 -25.98
C ALA A 230 -6.43 14.66 -24.76
N ALA A 231 -5.79 14.35 -23.62
CA ALA A 231 -6.48 14.00 -22.38
C ALA A 231 -7.31 15.17 -21.81
N VAL A 232 -6.80 16.40 -21.88
CA VAL A 232 -7.55 17.60 -21.45
C VAL A 232 -8.78 17.82 -22.34
N ALA A 233 -8.63 17.67 -23.66
CA ALA A 233 -9.75 17.78 -24.60
C ALA A 233 -10.83 16.71 -24.36
N GLU A 234 -10.41 15.49 -24.00
CA GLU A 234 -11.34 14.40 -23.66
C GLU A 234 -12.10 14.69 -22.36
N ILE A 235 -11.42 15.22 -21.33
CA ILE A 235 -12.06 15.65 -20.08
C ILE A 235 -13.10 16.74 -20.33
N ASP A 236 -12.80 17.73 -21.16
CA ASP A 236 -13.73 18.81 -21.47
C ASP A 236 -14.95 18.30 -22.27
N ALA A 237 -14.74 17.38 -23.20
CA ALA A 237 -15.82 16.72 -23.93
C ALA A 237 -16.71 15.89 -23.00
N LEU A 238 -16.13 15.16 -22.05
CA LEU A 238 -16.86 14.37 -21.05
C LEU A 238 -17.66 15.26 -20.11
N LYS A 239 -17.09 16.37 -19.63
CA LYS A 239 -17.81 17.36 -18.80
C LYS A 239 -19.01 17.95 -19.53
N ALA A 240 -18.86 18.29 -20.81
CA ALA A 240 -19.97 18.79 -21.63
C ALA A 240 -21.09 17.75 -21.78
N ARG A 241 -20.74 16.46 -21.96
CA ARG A 241 -21.73 15.37 -22.02
C ARG A 241 -22.44 15.16 -20.70
N VAL A 242 -21.73 15.25 -19.57
CA VAL A 242 -22.33 15.15 -18.24
C VAL A 242 -23.33 16.29 -18.01
N ALA A 243 -22.95 17.54 -18.28
CA ALA A 243 -23.84 18.69 -18.14
C ALA A 243 -25.11 18.58 -19.01
N ALA A 244 -24.96 18.07 -20.23
CA ALA A 244 -26.10 17.82 -21.12
C ALA A 244 -27.03 16.72 -20.58
N LEU A 245 -26.48 15.64 -20.03
CA LEU A 245 -27.26 14.56 -19.42
C LEU A 245 -27.97 15.01 -18.15
N GLU A 246 -27.31 15.82 -17.31
CA GLU A 246 -27.92 16.42 -16.12
C GLU A 246 -29.10 17.31 -16.48
N THR A 247 -28.98 18.10 -17.54
CA THR A 247 -30.08 18.93 -18.05
C THR A 247 -31.23 18.08 -18.57
N GLN A 248 -30.95 17.04 -19.36
CA GLN A 248 -31.96 16.11 -19.87
C GLN A 248 -32.68 15.36 -18.74
N LEU A 249 -31.96 14.97 -17.67
CA LEU A 249 -32.54 14.33 -16.51
C LEU A 249 -33.44 15.30 -15.72
N ALA A 250 -33.02 16.55 -15.54
CA ALA A 250 -33.82 17.58 -14.90
C ALA A 250 -35.12 17.88 -15.66
N ASP A 251 -35.08 17.90 -16.99
CA ASP A 251 -36.28 18.10 -17.83
C ASP A 251 -37.20 16.88 -17.83
N ALA A 252 -36.64 15.67 -17.83
CA ALA A 252 -37.41 14.43 -17.71
C ALA A 252 -38.16 14.35 -16.36
N LEU A 253 -37.52 14.79 -15.27
CA LEU A 253 -38.11 14.83 -13.92
C LEU A 253 -39.17 15.93 -13.75
N LYS A 254 -39.15 16.99 -14.54
CA LYS A 254 -40.16 18.07 -14.53
C LYS A 254 -41.40 17.76 -15.36
N ARG A 255 -41.38 16.69 -16.17
CA ARG A 255 -42.49 16.35 -17.04
C ARG A 255 -43.62 15.72 -16.19
N PRO A 256 -44.81 16.36 -16.08
CA PRO A 256 -45.89 15.80 -15.27
C PRO A 256 -46.38 14.48 -15.87
N VAL A 257 -46.58 13.49 -15.01
CA VAL A 257 -47.25 12.22 -15.35
C VAL A 257 -48.65 12.57 -15.86
N PRO A 258 -49.04 12.14 -17.07
CA PRO A 258 -50.39 12.40 -17.56
C PRO A 258 -51.41 11.72 -16.63
N PRO A 259 -52.57 12.35 -16.35
CA PRO A 259 -53.57 11.71 -15.51
C PRO A 259 -54.02 10.41 -16.17
N ALA A 260 -53.99 9.31 -15.40
CA ALA A 260 -54.61 8.06 -15.81
C ALA A 260 -56.11 8.33 -16.01
N GLY A 261 -56.52 8.43 -17.27
CA GLY A 261 -57.91 8.61 -17.66
C GLY A 261 -58.57 7.26 -17.93
N GLY A 262 -59.74 7.05 -17.33
CA GLY A 262 -60.69 5.98 -17.65
C GLY A 262 -61.10 5.15 -16.47
#